data_AF-A0A9W2Z7Q3-F1
#
_entry.id   AF-A0A9W2Z7Q3-F1
#
_cell.length_a   1.000
_cell.length_b   1.000
_cell.length_c   1.000
_cell.angle_alpha   90.00
_cell.angle_beta   90.00
_cell.angle_gamma   90.00
#
_symmetry.space_group_name_H-M   'P 1'
#
loop_
_entity.id
_entity.type
_entity.pdbx_description
1 polymer ?
#
loop_
_entity_poly.entity_id
_entity_poly.type
_entity_poly.pdbx_seq_one_letter_code
_entity_poly.pdbx_strand_id
1 'polypeptide(L)'
;MKLRILIVISFVLLYIGTYFANKFVLSVLKFTFPTIFQGWQTLVGILMFRALYASGYIDNLLHGKDWLDCALWLPGMITFLMSSYAGSRALATLPLPVYFAMQNMVLVFKATADVIVHGQMTSFYSYFMLMISLMSALIIAKVDPHFDPDGYFWMCIHIVSLGCLESYTHFMQGKLKLRATDKLFSCYLYSFIVLAPSSYFLGDTLEAVGRFQYFYVSHFYVGCILSGVLGVLLNLCSVYLQELKTPSLMLDVGAVQAVAKILCSGVSLTFFDMTLTQTLVICLAINFLSSIGYIESSTHRRLQPNISYASMNNFDADVYSGDRLLGESRQYFKRQELQQDMIRLDLGS
;
A
#
# COMPACT_ATOMS: atom_id res chain seq x y z
N MET A 1 17.99 -17.22 0.02
CA MET A 1 17.81 -16.61 1.36
C MET A 1 18.57 -15.29 1.51
N LYS A 2 19.90 -15.26 1.33
CA LYS A 2 20.74 -14.05 1.49
C LYS A 2 20.29 -12.83 0.67
N LEU A 3 20.03 -13.00 -0.63
CA LEU A 3 19.58 -11.90 -1.50
C LEU A 3 18.24 -11.29 -1.05
N ARG A 4 17.30 -12.12 -0.58
CA ARG A 4 15.98 -11.66 -0.11
C ARG A 4 16.08 -10.81 1.15
N ILE A 5 16.91 -11.24 2.09
CA ILE A 5 17.21 -10.48 3.31
C ILE A 5 17.88 -9.15 2.93
N LEU A 6 18.82 -9.16 1.98
CA LEU A 6 19.46 -7.94 1.49
C LEU A 6 18.44 -6.95 0.93
N ILE A 7 17.47 -7.40 0.12
CA ILE A 7 16.42 -6.54 -0.45
C ILE A 7 15.56 -5.92 0.65
N VAL A 8 15.16 -6.69 1.67
CA VAL A 8 14.38 -6.16 2.80
C VAL A 8 15.19 -5.13 3.58
N ILE A 9 16.47 -5.39 3.85
CA ILE A 9 17.37 -4.44 4.51
C ILE A 9 17.50 -3.17 3.66
N SER A 10 17.73 -3.31 2.35
CA SER A 10 17.81 -2.18 1.42
C SER A 10 16.53 -1.36 1.43
N PHE A 11 15.35 -1.99 1.42
CA PHE A 11 14.07 -1.30 1.53
C PHE A 11 13.98 -0.48 2.82
N VAL A 12 14.32 -1.07 3.98
CA VAL A 12 14.26 -0.39 5.27
C VAL A 12 15.23 0.80 5.31
N LEU A 13 16.46 0.63 4.82
CA LEU A 13 17.45 1.70 4.75
C LEU A 13 17.01 2.84 3.82
N LEU A 14 16.46 2.50 2.65
CA LEU A 14 15.89 3.48 1.72
C LEU A 14 14.68 4.19 2.31
N TYR A 15 13.84 3.49 3.06
CA TYR A 15 12.68 4.06 3.73
C TYR A 15 13.12 5.12 4.75
N ILE A 16 14.02 4.75 5.66
CA ILE A 16 14.58 5.67 6.67
C ILE A 16 15.25 6.86 5.96
N GLY A 17 16.13 6.61 4.99
CA GLY A 17 16.83 7.66 4.27
C GLY A 17 15.89 8.63 3.55
N THR A 18 14.85 8.12 2.89
CA THR A 18 13.86 8.94 2.18
C THR A 18 13.11 9.86 3.13
N TYR A 19 12.57 9.32 4.22
CA TYR A 19 11.80 10.14 5.18
C TYR A 19 12.69 11.13 5.94
N PHE A 20 13.94 10.77 6.25
CA PHE A 20 14.90 11.68 6.85
C PHE A 20 15.30 12.81 5.92
N ALA A 21 15.64 12.50 4.66
CA ALA A 21 15.97 13.52 3.66
C ALA A 21 14.79 14.47 3.45
N ASN A 22 13.57 13.94 3.33
CA ASN A 22 12.35 14.75 3.22
C ASN A 22 12.15 15.62 4.46
N LYS A 23 12.19 15.03 5.66
CA LYS A 23 11.97 15.75 6.92
C LYS A 23 13.03 16.83 7.15
N PHE A 24 14.29 16.56 6.81
CA PHE A 24 15.37 17.52 6.92
C PHE A 24 15.14 18.74 6.00
N VAL A 25 14.82 18.49 4.72
CA VAL A 25 14.55 19.59 3.77
C VAL A 25 13.33 20.40 4.18
N LEU A 26 12.26 19.73 4.61
CA LEU A 26 10.98 20.39 4.90
C LEU A 26 10.97 21.11 6.26
N SER A 27 11.54 20.50 7.30
CA SER A 27 11.46 21.02 8.68
C SER A 27 12.74 21.73 9.14
N VAL A 28 13.94 21.23 8.77
CA VAL A 28 15.21 21.81 9.24
C VAL A 28 15.65 22.98 8.35
N LEU A 29 15.63 22.79 7.01
CA LEU A 29 15.84 23.90 6.08
C LEU A 29 14.63 24.84 5.98
N LYS A 30 13.51 24.48 6.64
CA LYS A 30 12.22 25.20 6.65
C LYS A 30 11.65 25.46 5.26
N PHE A 31 11.98 24.62 4.28
CA PHE A 31 11.50 24.79 2.91
C PHE A 31 10.04 24.37 2.79
N THR A 32 9.13 25.31 3.06
CA THR A 32 7.68 25.07 3.09
C THR A 32 6.99 25.34 1.75
N PHE A 33 7.69 25.14 0.62
CA PHE A 33 7.11 25.20 -0.74
C PHE A 33 7.02 23.81 -1.37
N PRO A 34 6.03 22.98 -0.97
CA PRO A 34 5.95 21.60 -1.43
C PRO A 34 5.66 21.45 -2.91
N THR A 35 5.08 22.46 -3.59
CA THR A 35 4.93 22.44 -5.05
C THR A 35 6.29 22.38 -5.75
N ILE A 36 7.24 23.23 -5.32
CA ILE A 36 8.61 23.27 -5.83
C ILE A 36 9.37 22.02 -5.40
N PHE A 37 9.26 21.62 -4.13
CA PHE A 37 9.93 20.43 -3.61
C PHE A 37 9.49 19.16 -4.36
N GLN A 38 8.18 18.94 -4.49
CA GLN A 38 7.63 17.82 -5.25
C GLN A 38 7.93 17.95 -6.75
N GLY A 39 7.98 19.16 -7.29
CA GLY A 39 8.44 19.41 -8.67
C GLY A 39 9.85 18.87 -8.93
N TRP A 40 10.79 19.13 -8.01
CA TRP A 40 12.15 18.56 -8.11
C TRP A 40 12.17 17.04 -7.96
N GLN A 41 11.45 16.48 -6.99
CA GLN A 41 11.41 15.02 -6.80
C GLN A 41 10.83 14.29 -8.02
N THR A 42 9.76 14.84 -8.60
CA THR A 42 9.12 14.27 -9.79
C THR A 42 9.97 14.44 -11.05
N LEU A 43 10.69 15.56 -11.20
CA LEU A 43 11.68 15.74 -12.27
C LEU A 43 12.82 14.72 -12.17
N VAL A 44 13.39 14.54 -10.98
CA VAL A 44 14.44 13.54 -10.73
C VAL A 44 13.92 12.14 -11.05
N GLY A 45 12.67 11.83 -10.67
CA GLY A 45 12.00 10.59 -11.05
C GLY A 45 11.97 10.38 -12.55
N ILE A 46 11.50 11.37 -13.33
CA ILE A 46 11.46 11.28 -14.80
C ILE A 46 12.86 11.02 -15.36
N LEU A 47 13.88 11.76 -14.90
CA LEU A 47 15.25 11.61 -15.37
C LEU A 47 15.82 10.23 -15.04
N MET A 48 15.56 9.71 -13.83
CA MET A 48 15.99 8.37 -13.43
C MET A 48 15.31 7.28 -14.26
N PHE A 49 14.01 7.35 -14.48
CA PHE A 49 13.31 6.39 -15.34
C PHE A 49 13.84 6.41 -16.78
N ARG A 50 14.14 7.60 -17.33
CA ARG A 50 14.78 7.73 -18.64
C ARG A 50 16.19 7.16 -18.66
N ALA A 51 16.98 7.38 -17.60
CA ALA A 51 18.33 6.82 -17.48
C ALA A 51 18.30 5.29 -17.38
N LEU A 52 17.38 4.72 -16.59
CA LEU A 52 17.18 3.28 -16.46
C LEU A 52 16.74 2.64 -17.79
N TYR A 53 15.86 3.31 -18.53
CA TYR A 53 15.47 2.91 -19.89
C TYR A 53 16.66 2.96 -20.86
N ALA A 54 17.40 4.08 -20.89
CA ALA A 54 18.57 4.24 -21.75
C ALA A 54 19.69 3.24 -21.44
N SER A 55 19.79 2.79 -20.18
CA SER A 55 20.75 1.79 -19.72
C SER A 55 20.29 0.34 -19.93
N GLY A 56 19.06 0.13 -20.44
CA GLY A 56 18.51 -1.21 -20.68
C GLY A 56 18.06 -1.98 -19.43
N TYR A 57 17.94 -1.33 -18.27
CA TYR A 57 17.41 -1.96 -17.04
C TYR A 57 15.89 -2.04 -17.01
N ILE A 58 15.21 -1.18 -17.77
CA ILE A 58 13.76 -1.19 -17.96
C ILE A 58 13.48 -1.26 -19.46
N ASP A 59 12.82 -2.33 -19.89
CA ASP A 59 12.42 -2.48 -21.29
C ASP A 59 11.20 -1.60 -21.62
N ASN A 60 11.19 -0.97 -22.79
CA ASN A 60 10.03 -0.30 -23.40
C ASN A 60 9.20 0.57 -22.43
N LEU A 61 9.77 1.67 -21.92
CA LEU A 61 9.06 2.60 -21.05
C LEU A 61 7.82 3.17 -21.78
N LEU A 62 6.61 2.82 -21.33
CA LEU A 62 5.35 3.02 -22.04
C LEU A 62 5.39 2.45 -23.47
N HIS A 63 4.85 1.24 -23.67
CA HIS A 63 4.65 0.74 -25.04
C HIS A 63 3.77 1.75 -25.79
N GLY A 64 4.21 2.24 -26.95
CA GLY A 64 3.61 3.35 -27.70
C GLY A 64 2.14 3.17 -28.17
N LYS A 65 1.43 2.17 -27.67
CA LYS A 65 0.02 1.86 -27.93
C LYS A 65 -0.85 1.82 -26.65
N ASP A 66 -0.31 2.16 -25.48
CA ASP A 66 -0.98 2.06 -24.17
C ASP A 66 -1.66 3.37 -23.71
N TRP A 67 -1.87 4.33 -24.60
CA TRP A 67 -2.48 5.63 -24.27
C TRP A 67 -3.84 5.49 -23.57
N LEU A 68 -4.66 4.52 -24.01
CA LEU A 68 -5.97 4.26 -23.39
C LEU A 68 -5.82 3.79 -21.95
N ASP A 69 -4.92 2.85 -21.69
CA ASP A 69 -4.69 2.33 -20.34
C ASP A 69 -4.04 3.39 -19.44
N CYS A 70 -3.20 4.28 -20.00
CA CYS A 70 -2.66 5.44 -19.30
C CYS A 70 -3.75 6.48 -18.98
N ALA A 71 -4.70 6.71 -19.90
CA ALA A 71 -5.84 7.59 -19.67
C ALA A 71 -6.79 7.01 -18.61
N LEU A 72 -7.04 5.70 -18.64
CA LEU A 72 -7.76 5.00 -17.58
C LEU A 72 -7.01 5.08 -16.26
N TRP A 73 -5.68 5.17 -16.25
CA TRP A 73 -4.88 5.34 -15.03
C TRP A 73 -4.89 6.77 -14.46
N LEU A 74 -5.55 7.74 -15.11
CA LEU A 74 -5.59 9.14 -14.68
C LEU A 74 -6.06 9.36 -13.23
N PRO A 75 -7.10 8.66 -12.70
CA PRO A 75 -7.46 8.78 -11.29
C PRO A 75 -6.33 8.36 -10.33
N GLY A 76 -5.55 7.36 -10.71
CA GLY A 76 -4.33 6.94 -9.99
C GLY A 76 -3.27 8.03 -10.00
N MET A 77 -3.06 8.69 -11.15
CA MET A 77 -2.10 9.80 -11.27
C MET A 77 -2.51 11.02 -10.41
N ILE A 78 -3.80 11.37 -10.39
CA ILE A 78 -4.33 12.47 -9.57
C ILE A 78 -4.17 12.17 -8.08
N THR A 79 -4.59 10.98 -7.65
CA THR A 79 -4.50 10.58 -6.23
C THR A 79 -3.06 10.42 -5.75
N PHE A 80 -2.13 10.00 -6.62
CA PHE A 80 -0.70 10.01 -6.35
C PHE A 80 -0.11 11.42 -6.17
N LEU A 81 -0.46 12.36 -7.05
CA LEU A 81 -0.03 13.76 -6.92
C LEU A 81 -0.53 14.36 -5.60
N MET A 82 -1.83 14.19 -5.30
CA MET A 82 -2.43 14.71 -4.09
C MET A 82 -1.82 14.09 -2.83
N SER A 83 -1.56 12.77 -2.82
CA SER A 83 -0.95 12.12 -1.65
C SER A 83 0.50 12.56 -1.44
N SER A 84 1.28 12.74 -2.50
CA SER A 84 2.67 13.19 -2.39
C SER A 84 2.78 14.64 -1.91
N TYR A 85 1.92 15.53 -2.46
CA TYR A 85 1.85 16.93 -2.06
C TYR A 85 1.38 17.09 -0.60
N ALA A 86 0.23 16.50 -0.25
CA ALA A 86 -0.33 16.58 1.10
C ALA A 86 0.58 15.87 2.12
N GLY A 87 1.21 14.76 1.72
CA GLY A 87 2.18 14.04 2.53
C GLY A 87 3.39 14.90 2.88
N SER A 88 3.91 15.70 1.95
CA SER A 88 5.01 16.63 2.21
C SER A 88 4.60 17.78 3.14
N ARG A 89 3.40 18.34 2.95
CA ARG A 89 2.86 19.37 3.87
C ARG A 89 2.73 18.84 5.29
N ALA A 90 2.12 17.67 5.45
CA ALA A 90 1.96 17.03 6.77
C ALA A 90 3.32 16.64 7.38
N LEU A 91 4.26 16.16 6.58
CA LEU A 91 5.59 15.79 7.05
C LEU A 91 6.42 16.99 7.50
N ALA A 92 6.20 18.17 6.90
CA ALA A 92 6.88 19.40 7.31
C ALA A 92 6.55 19.81 8.75
N THR A 93 5.32 19.57 9.20
CA THR A 93 4.82 19.99 10.52
C THR A 93 4.82 18.86 11.54
N LEU A 94 4.31 17.68 11.18
CA LEU A 94 4.13 16.58 12.13
C LEU A 94 5.43 15.83 12.43
N PRO A 95 5.66 15.41 13.69
CA PRO A 95 6.75 14.49 14.03
C PRO A 95 6.62 13.15 13.28
N LEU A 96 7.75 12.55 12.90
CA LEU A 96 7.78 11.29 12.15
C LEU A 96 6.97 10.15 12.82
N PRO A 97 7.08 9.90 14.14
CA PRO A 97 6.29 8.85 14.79
C PRO A 97 4.78 9.07 14.67
N VAL A 98 4.32 10.31 14.85
CA VAL A 98 2.91 10.71 14.70
C VAL A 98 2.45 10.55 13.26
N TYR A 99 3.26 11.04 12.30
CA TYR A 99 2.99 10.92 10.87
C TYR A 99 2.79 9.44 10.47
N PHE A 100 3.69 8.54 10.89
CA PHE A 100 3.57 7.13 10.54
C PHE A 100 2.40 6.43 11.22
N ALA A 101 2.10 6.76 12.48
CA ALA A 101 0.96 6.19 13.19
C ALA A 101 -0.38 6.62 12.55
N MET A 102 -0.50 7.90 12.19
CA MET A 102 -1.65 8.40 11.44
C MET A 102 -1.76 7.75 10.06
N GLN A 103 -0.64 7.51 9.37
CA GLN A 103 -0.62 6.84 8.06
C GLN A 103 -1.15 5.39 8.12
N ASN A 104 -1.13 4.74 9.28
CA ASN A 104 -1.69 3.39 9.43
C ASN A 104 -3.22 3.36 9.24
N MET A 105 -3.92 4.50 9.28
CA MET A 105 -5.33 4.57 8.90
C MET A 105 -5.60 4.15 7.45
N VAL A 106 -4.58 4.19 6.57
CA VAL A 106 -4.68 3.66 5.19
C VAL A 106 -5.02 2.17 5.17
N LEU A 107 -4.68 1.42 6.22
CA LEU A 107 -5.03 0.00 6.34
C LEU A 107 -6.56 -0.23 6.28
N VAL A 108 -7.38 0.75 6.67
CA VAL A 108 -8.84 0.68 6.57
C VAL A 108 -9.27 0.68 5.11
N PHE A 109 -8.66 1.52 4.28
CA PHE A 109 -8.91 1.54 2.83
C PHE A 109 -8.49 0.23 2.19
N LYS A 110 -7.30 -0.28 2.54
CA LYS A 110 -6.82 -1.57 2.05
C LYS A 110 -7.76 -2.73 2.44
N ALA A 111 -8.19 -2.79 3.70
CA ALA A 111 -9.18 -3.76 4.17
C ALA A 111 -10.49 -3.69 3.38
N THR A 112 -10.98 -2.47 3.17
CA THR A 112 -12.24 -2.22 2.46
C THR A 112 -12.11 -2.62 0.98
N ALA A 113 -10.99 -2.29 0.33
CA ALA A 113 -10.72 -2.68 -1.05
C ALA A 113 -10.59 -4.20 -1.22
N ASP A 114 -9.96 -4.89 -0.25
CA ASP A 114 -9.88 -6.36 -0.23
C ASP A 114 -11.28 -7.00 -0.15
N VAL A 115 -12.15 -6.47 0.72
CA VAL A 115 -13.54 -6.94 0.85
C VAL A 115 -14.34 -6.69 -0.43
N ILE A 116 -14.26 -5.49 -1.03
CA ILE A 116 -15.01 -5.14 -2.23
C ILE A 116 -14.59 -5.98 -3.44
N VAL A 117 -13.28 -6.20 -3.63
CA VAL A 117 -12.75 -6.86 -4.84
C VAL A 117 -12.80 -8.38 -4.73
N HIS A 118 -12.44 -8.95 -3.57
CA HIS A 118 -12.33 -10.40 -3.40
C HIS A 118 -13.53 -11.02 -2.65
N GLY A 119 -14.43 -10.21 -2.08
CA GLY A 119 -15.54 -10.70 -1.24
C GLY A 119 -15.08 -11.41 0.04
N GLN A 120 -13.80 -11.31 0.40
CA GLN A 120 -13.23 -11.99 1.56
C GLN A 120 -13.50 -11.19 2.83
N MET A 121 -14.30 -11.75 3.74
CA MET A 121 -14.54 -11.14 5.04
C MET A 121 -13.26 -11.13 5.88
N THR A 122 -12.96 -9.97 6.48
CA THR A 122 -11.86 -9.86 7.45
C THR A 122 -12.15 -10.71 8.67
N SER A 123 -11.19 -11.52 9.14
CA SER A 123 -11.36 -12.26 10.40
C SER A 123 -11.66 -11.31 11.56
N PHE A 124 -12.35 -11.81 12.59
CA PHE A 124 -12.64 -11.05 13.80
C PHE A 124 -11.38 -10.42 14.41
N TYR A 125 -10.29 -11.19 14.49
CA TYR A 125 -9.01 -10.70 14.99
C TYR A 125 -8.44 -9.54 14.14
N SER A 126 -8.46 -9.66 12.80
CA SER A 126 -8.00 -8.58 11.93
C SER A 126 -8.84 -7.32 12.08
N TYR A 127 -10.16 -7.46 12.12
CA TYR A 127 -11.06 -6.33 12.31
C TYR A 127 -10.80 -5.64 13.65
N PHE A 128 -10.66 -6.43 14.72
CA PHE A 128 -10.33 -5.91 16.05
C PHE A 128 -9.01 -5.12 16.07
N MET A 129 -7.94 -5.69 15.49
CA MET A 129 -6.65 -5.02 15.38
C MET A 129 -6.72 -3.73 14.53
N LEU A 130 -7.48 -3.75 13.44
CA LEU A 130 -7.71 -2.58 12.61
C LEU A 130 -8.44 -1.47 13.37
N MET A 131 -9.47 -1.81 14.15
CA MET A 131 -10.20 -0.85 14.98
C MET A 131 -9.33 -0.27 16.09
N ILE A 132 -8.47 -1.06 16.73
CA ILE A 132 -7.48 -0.56 17.71
C ILE A 132 -6.51 0.42 17.04
N SER A 133 -6.02 0.10 15.83
CA SER A 133 -5.15 0.99 15.07
C SER A 133 -5.85 2.32 14.75
N LEU A 134 -7.11 2.28 14.32
CA LEU A 134 -7.89 3.49 14.02
C LEU A 134 -8.10 4.35 15.28
N MET A 135 -8.56 3.73 16.37
CA MET A 135 -8.83 4.44 17.63
C MET A 135 -7.56 5.03 18.23
N SER A 136 -6.45 4.30 18.23
CA SER A 136 -5.17 4.81 18.72
C SER A 136 -4.68 6.01 17.90
N ALA A 137 -4.84 6.01 16.58
CA ALA A 137 -4.46 7.16 15.75
C ALA A 137 -5.35 8.40 16.04
N LEU A 138 -6.66 8.21 16.26
CA LEU A 138 -7.54 9.32 16.69
C LEU A 138 -7.16 9.87 18.07
N ILE A 139 -6.75 9.00 19.01
CA ILE A 139 -6.28 9.43 20.33
C ILE A 139 -4.94 10.17 20.22
N ILE A 140 -4.00 9.70 19.38
CA ILE A 140 -2.72 10.38 19.12
C ILE A 140 -2.94 11.83 18.73
N ALA A 141 -3.86 12.09 17.80
CA ALA A 141 -4.20 13.46 17.37
C ALA A 141 -4.74 14.35 18.50
N LYS A 142 -5.29 13.76 19.58
CA LYS A 142 -5.79 14.50 20.75
C LYS A 142 -4.74 14.71 21.84
N VAL A 143 -3.78 13.79 21.97
CA VAL A 143 -2.77 13.81 23.03
C VAL A 143 -1.41 14.36 22.57
N ASP A 144 -1.29 14.71 21.30
CA ASP A 144 -0.11 15.33 20.71
C ASP A 144 0.19 16.69 21.37
N PRO A 145 1.33 16.84 22.07
CA PRO A 145 1.70 18.11 22.71
C PRO A 145 1.94 19.25 21.72
N HIS A 146 2.28 18.92 20.47
CA HIS A 146 2.54 19.88 19.40
C HIS A 146 1.46 19.83 18.33
N PHE A 147 0.20 19.72 18.75
CA PHE A 147 -0.93 19.68 17.84
C PHE A 147 -0.94 20.89 16.89
N ASP A 148 -0.77 20.62 15.60
CA ASP A 148 -0.80 21.62 14.54
C ASP A 148 -2.00 21.36 13.60
N PRO A 149 -3.07 22.18 13.66
CA PRO A 149 -4.30 21.95 12.89
C PRO A 149 -4.05 21.82 11.38
N ASP A 150 -3.13 22.63 10.84
CA ASP A 150 -2.77 22.60 9.42
C ASP A 150 -2.09 21.28 9.04
N GLY A 151 -1.14 20.81 9.86
CA GLY A 151 -0.45 19.54 9.70
C GLY A 151 -1.40 18.35 9.69
N TYR A 152 -2.32 18.29 10.65
CA TYR A 152 -3.33 17.23 10.71
C TYR A 152 -4.36 17.32 9.58
N PHE A 153 -4.72 18.52 9.13
CA PHE A 153 -5.55 18.71 7.93
C PHE A 153 -4.90 18.11 6.68
N TRP A 154 -3.63 18.47 6.42
CA TRP A 154 -2.88 17.90 5.31
C TRP A 154 -2.65 16.40 5.46
N MET A 155 -2.48 15.91 6.69
CA MET A 155 -2.36 14.48 6.96
C MET A 155 -3.65 13.72 6.61
N CYS A 156 -4.82 14.30 6.89
CA CYS A 156 -6.10 13.74 6.48
C CYS A 156 -6.20 13.61 4.96
N ILE A 157 -5.87 14.69 4.22
CA ILE A 157 -5.83 14.67 2.75
C ILE A 157 -4.85 13.60 2.25
N HIS A 158 -3.67 13.50 2.86
CA HIS A 158 -2.68 12.47 2.53
C HIS A 158 -3.23 11.05 2.72
N ILE A 159 -3.84 10.75 3.86
CA ILE A 159 -4.41 9.42 4.16
C ILE A 159 -5.52 9.07 3.18
N VAL A 160 -6.45 10.00 2.93
CA VAL A 160 -7.59 9.76 2.02
C VAL A 160 -7.10 9.56 0.59
N SER A 161 -6.22 10.43 0.09
CA SER A 161 -5.68 10.31 -1.27
C SER A 161 -4.82 9.06 -1.46
N LEU A 162 -3.99 8.71 -0.47
CA LEU A 162 -3.19 7.48 -0.50
C LEU A 162 -4.07 6.23 -0.43
N GLY A 163 -5.10 6.23 0.43
CA GLY A 163 -6.08 5.16 0.52
C GLY A 163 -6.88 4.97 -0.78
N CYS A 164 -7.32 6.07 -1.39
CA CYS A 164 -7.95 6.04 -2.72
C CYS A 164 -7.01 5.51 -3.80
N LEU A 165 -5.74 5.92 -3.81
CA LEU A 165 -4.74 5.40 -4.75
C LEU A 165 -4.57 3.89 -4.60
N GLU A 166 -4.37 3.39 -3.38
CA GLU A 166 -4.21 1.94 -3.12
C GLU A 166 -5.47 1.16 -3.52
N SER A 167 -6.65 1.66 -3.14
CA SER A 167 -7.93 1.03 -3.45
C SER A 167 -8.18 0.97 -4.96
N TYR A 168 -7.85 2.06 -5.67
CA TYR A 168 -7.97 2.15 -7.11
C TYR A 168 -6.97 1.26 -7.83
N THR A 169 -5.72 1.21 -7.35
CA THR A 169 -4.68 0.30 -7.86
C THR A 169 -5.15 -1.14 -7.78
N HIS A 170 -5.72 -1.52 -6.64
CA HIS A 170 -6.27 -2.84 -6.40
C HIS A 170 -7.48 -3.15 -7.29
N PHE A 171 -8.42 -2.19 -7.43
CA PHE A 171 -9.58 -2.35 -8.31
C PHE A 171 -9.22 -2.49 -9.80
N MET A 172 -8.13 -1.86 -10.22
CA MET A 172 -7.62 -1.91 -11.60
C MET A 172 -6.58 -3.01 -11.83
N GLN A 173 -6.29 -3.82 -10.81
CA GLN A 173 -5.39 -4.95 -10.93
C GLN A 173 -5.96 -5.97 -11.92
N GLY A 174 -5.15 -6.37 -12.91
CA GLY A 174 -5.58 -7.27 -13.98
C GLY A 174 -6.47 -6.66 -15.07
N LYS A 175 -7.01 -5.44 -14.87
CA LYS A 175 -7.83 -4.72 -15.87
C LYS A 175 -6.99 -3.87 -16.83
N LEU A 176 -5.91 -3.29 -16.34
CA LEU A 176 -4.97 -2.49 -17.13
C LEU A 176 -3.77 -3.34 -17.54
N LYS A 177 -3.28 -3.17 -18.78
CA LYS A 177 -2.07 -3.86 -19.26
C LYS A 177 -0.77 -3.15 -18.87
N LEU A 178 -0.85 -1.98 -18.23
CA LEU A 178 0.32 -1.25 -17.73
C LEU A 178 1.05 -2.03 -16.63
N ARG A 179 2.38 -2.12 -16.77
CA ARG A 179 3.27 -2.61 -15.70
C ARG A 179 3.29 -1.63 -14.53
N ALA A 180 3.70 -2.11 -13.35
CA ALA A 180 3.81 -1.27 -12.16
C ALA A 180 4.80 -0.10 -12.35
N THR A 181 5.92 -0.35 -13.04
CA THR A 181 6.90 0.68 -13.43
C THR A 181 6.32 1.73 -14.37
N ASP A 182 5.50 1.32 -15.35
CA ASP A 182 4.84 2.24 -16.28
C ASP A 182 3.80 3.12 -15.54
N LYS A 183 3.00 2.53 -14.63
CA LYS A 183 2.07 3.29 -13.78
C LYS A 183 2.79 4.35 -12.95
N LEU A 184 3.91 3.97 -12.33
CA LEU A 184 4.72 4.86 -11.51
C LEU A 184 5.38 5.96 -12.34
N PHE A 185 5.89 5.64 -13.54
CA PHE A 185 6.43 6.64 -14.46
C PHE A 185 5.36 7.64 -14.91
N SER A 186 4.16 7.17 -15.26
CA SER A 186 3.03 8.04 -15.61
C SER A 186 2.65 8.97 -14.46
N CYS A 187 2.66 8.48 -13.21
CA CYS A 187 2.45 9.31 -12.03
C CYS A 187 3.50 10.42 -11.89
N TYR A 188 4.79 10.13 -12.09
CA TYR A 188 5.85 11.13 -12.06
C TYR A 188 5.70 12.16 -13.19
N LEU A 189 5.43 11.71 -14.41
CA LEU A 189 5.24 12.58 -15.57
C LEU A 189 4.04 13.52 -15.38
N TYR A 190 2.89 12.98 -14.99
CA TYR A 190 1.69 13.76 -14.70
C TYR A 190 1.93 14.77 -13.59
N SER A 191 2.54 14.34 -12.48
CA SER A 191 2.82 15.21 -11.34
C SER A 191 3.73 16.37 -11.74
N PHE A 192 4.78 16.14 -12.52
CA PHE A 192 5.65 17.20 -13.01
C PHE A 192 4.91 18.20 -13.92
N ILE A 193 4.12 17.69 -14.87
CA ILE A 193 3.34 18.51 -15.81
C ILE A 193 2.34 19.42 -15.07
N VAL A 194 1.75 18.95 -13.96
CA VAL A 194 0.83 19.75 -13.15
C VAL A 194 1.59 20.70 -12.22
N LEU A 195 2.61 20.20 -11.51
CA LEU A 195 3.33 20.98 -10.49
C LEU A 195 4.16 22.12 -11.07
N ALA A 196 4.76 21.94 -12.25
CA ALA A 196 5.57 22.97 -12.90
C ALA A 196 4.79 24.28 -13.13
N PRO A 197 3.64 24.29 -13.84
CA PRO A 197 2.84 25.50 -13.98
C PRO A 197 2.18 25.93 -12.67
N SER A 198 1.74 24.99 -11.82
CA SER A 198 1.15 25.34 -10.52
C SER A 198 2.12 26.14 -9.63
N SER A 199 3.41 25.81 -9.65
CA SER A 199 4.42 26.56 -8.89
C SER A 199 4.55 28.05 -9.31
N TYR A 200 4.21 28.35 -10.57
CA TYR A 200 4.14 29.73 -11.06
C TYR A 200 2.82 30.41 -10.67
N PHE A 201 1.69 29.75 -10.90
CA PHE A 201 0.36 30.33 -10.64
C PHE A 201 0.03 30.52 -9.16
N LEU A 202 0.50 29.63 -8.29
CA LEU A 202 0.34 29.79 -6.84
C LEU A 202 1.25 30.87 -6.25
N GLY A 203 2.15 31.46 -7.05
CA GLY A 203 3.10 32.45 -6.58
C GLY A 203 4.24 31.87 -5.74
N ASP A 204 4.27 30.55 -5.52
CA ASP A 204 5.32 29.86 -4.75
C ASP A 204 6.72 30.17 -5.30
N THR A 205 6.88 30.25 -6.63
CA THR A 205 8.16 30.61 -7.27
C THR A 205 8.55 32.06 -7.02
N LEU A 206 7.59 32.99 -7.06
CA LEU A 206 7.83 34.42 -6.82
C LEU A 206 8.10 34.68 -5.33
N GLU A 207 7.37 34.03 -4.43
CA GLU A 207 7.61 34.09 -2.99
C GLU A 207 8.92 33.40 -2.60
N ALA A 208 9.26 32.26 -3.20
CA ALA A 208 10.51 31.59 -2.90
C ALA A 208 11.73 32.36 -3.44
N VAL A 209 11.62 33.03 -4.58
CA VAL A 209 12.67 33.93 -5.10
C VAL A 209 12.75 35.22 -4.27
N GLY A 210 11.63 35.73 -3.75
CA GLY A 210 11.57 37.00 -3.01
C GLY A 210 11.82 36.93 -1.49
N ARG A 211 11.46 35.82 -0.83
CA ARG A 211 11.54 35.64 0.64
C ARG A 211 12.53 34.57 1.09
N PHE A 212 13.00 33.69 0.21
CA PHE A 212 13.84 32.57 0.59
C PHE A 212 15.32 32.86 0.31
N GLN A 213 16.08 33.23 1.35
CA GLN A 213 17.53 33.43 1.27
C GLN A 213 18.32 32.17 0.86
N TYR A 214 17.69 30.98 0.88
CA TYR A 214 18.31 29.69 0.56
C TYR A 214 18.16 29.24 -0.90
N PHE A 215 17.50 30.01 -1.76
CA PHE A 215 17.36 29.64 -3.19
C PHE A 215 18.71 29.50 -3.90
N TYR A 216 19.77 30.11 -3.35
CA TYR A 216 21.14 30.05 -3.86
C TYR A 216 22.06 29.10 -3.07
N VAL A 217 21.53 28.37 -2.08
CA VAL A 217 22.35 27.50 -1.24
C VAL A 217 22.37 26.09 -1.81
N SER A 218 23.56 25.62 -2.17
CA SER A 218 23.78 24.29 -2.77
C SER A 218 23.17 23.13 -1.98
N HIS A 219 23.13 23.23 -0.64
CA HIS A 219 22.50 22.26 0.25
C HIS A 219 21.01 22.02 -0.07
N PHE A 220 20.30 23.03 -0.57
CA PHE A 220 18.90 22.89 -0.96
C PHE A 220 18.74 21.98 -2.19
N TYR A 221 19.48 22.27 -3.26
CA TYR A 221 19.43 21.46 -4.48
C TYR A 221 19.92 20.03 -4.24
N VAL A 222 20.98 19.88 -3.45
CA VAL A 222 21.48 18.56 -3.03
C VAL A 222 20.41 17.81 -2.24
N GLY A 223 19.72 18.46 -1.29
CA GLY A 223 18.63 17.86 -0.53
C GLY A 223 17.43 17.45 -1.40
N CYS A 224 17.02 18.29 -2.35
CA CYS A 224 15.94 18.00 -3.29
C CYS A 224 16.29 16.85 -4.25
N ILE A 225 17.52 16.83 -4.79
CA ILE A 225 17.97 15.77 -5.68
C ILE A 225 18.11 14.46 -4.91
N LEU A 226 18.77 14.48 -3.75
CA LEU A 226 18.97 13.30 -2.92
C LEU A 226 17.63 12.70 -2.48
N SER A 227 16.69 13.53 -2.04
CA SER A 227 15.37 13.07 -1.64
C SER A 227 14.57 12.48 -2.82
N GLY A 228 14.67 13.09 -4.00
CA GLY A 228 14.12 12.54 -5.24
C GLY A 228 14.71 11.18 -5.60
N VAL A 229 16.04 11.04 -5.56
CA VAL A 229 16.73 9.78 -5.85
C VAL A 229 16.33 8.69 -4.87
N LEU A 230 16.38 8.98 -3.56
CA LEU A 230 16.00 8.02 -2.52
C LEU A 230 14.53 7.60 -2.65
N GLY A 231 13.63 8.55 -2.94
CA GLY A 231 12.21 8.26 -3.15
C GLY A 231 11.95 7.35 -4.35
N VAL A 232 12.64 7.57 -5.48
CA VAL A 232 12.52 6.73 -6.67
C VAL A 232 13.08 5.33 -6.40
N LEU A 233 14.24 5.22 -5.76
CA LEU A 233 14.82 3.93 -5.38
C LEU A 233 13.91 3.16 -4.42
N LEU A 234 13.30 3.85 -3.43
CA LEU A 234 12.35 3.25 -2.52
C LEU A 234 11.12 2.71 -3.26
N ASN A 235 10.53 3.50 -4.17
CA ASN A 235 9.37 3.08 -4.96
C ASN A 235 9.70 1.91 -5.91
N LEU A 236 10.87 1.92 -6.57
CA LEU A 236 11.34 0.80 -7.39
C LEU A 236 11.59 -0.45 -6.55
N CYS A 237 12.18 -0.30 -5.36
CA CYS A 237 12.36 -1.42 -4.43
C CYS A 237 11.02 -1.98 -3.94
N SER A 238 10.02 -1.12 -3.73
CA SER A 238 8.64 -1.53 -3.39
C SER A 238 8.01 -2.35 -4.51
N VAL A 239 8.09 -1.86 -5.75
CA VAL A 239 7.59 -2.57 -6.95
C VAL A 239 8.29 -3.93 -7.08
N TYR A 240 9.61 -3.96 -6.96
CA TYR A 240 10.38 -5.20 -7.03
C TYR A 240 9.97 -6.19 -5.93
N LEU A 241 9.74 -5.71 -4.71
CA LEU A 241 9.28 -6.55 -3.60
C LEU A 241 7.86 -7.10 -3.83
N GLN A 242 6.97 -6.34 -4.48
CA GLN A 242 5.64 -6.81 -4.88
C GLN A 242 5.69 -7.87 -5.98
N GLU A 243 6.67 -7.78 -6.90
CA GLU A 243 6.84 -8.73 -8.01
C GLU A 243 7.49 -10.05 -7.58
N LEU A 244 8.22 -10.06 -6.46
CA LEU A 244 8.69 -11.28 -5.81
C LEU A 244 7.49 -12.05 -5.25
N LYS A 245 6.81 -12.85 -6.10
CA LYS A 245 5.68 -13.75 -5.77
C LYS A 245 6.07 -14.89 -4.82
N THR A 246 6.66 -14.57 -3.67
CA THR A 246 7.08 -15.53 -2.65
C THR A 246 6.08 -15.52 -1.48
N PRO A 247 5.48 -16.67 -1.14
CA PRO A 247 4.55 -16.77 -0.02
C PRO A 247 5.32 -16.75 1.31
N SER A 248 5.70 -15.57 1.79
CA SER A 248 6.35 -15.43 3.10
C SER A 248 6.05 -14.07 3.72
N LEU A 249 5.59 -14.06 4.97
CA LEU A 249 5.26 -12.85 5.74
C LEU A 249 6.43 -11.84 5.76
N MET A 250 7.66 -12.33 5.89
CA MET A 250 8.86 -11.47 5.95
C MET A 250 9.17 -10.72 4.65
N LEU A 251 8.57 -11.13 3.53
CA LEU A 251 8.71 -10.46 2.23
C LEU A 251 7.42 -9.74 1.82
N ASP A 252 6.35 -9.79 2.63
CA ASP A 252 5.15 -8.99 2.35
C ASP A 252 5.49 -7.50 2.48
N VAL A 253 5.17 -6.74 1.44
CA VAL A 253 5.52 -5.31 1.35
C VAL A 253 4.88 -4.53 2.49
N GLY A 254 3.66 -4.89 2.90
CA GLY A 254 2.98 -4.27 4.04
C GLY A 254 3.72 -4.54 5.35
N ALA A 255 4.15 -5.79 5.57
CA ALA A 255 4.90 -6.16 6.77
C ALA A 255 6.26 -5.46 6.82
N VAL A 256 7.00 -5.45 5.71
CA VAL A 256 8.29 -4.76 5.61
C VAL A 256 8.13 -3.26 5.83
N GLN A 257 7.10 -2.63 5.26
CA GLN A 257 6.80 -1.21 5.47
C GLN A 257 6.40 -0.91 6.93
N ALA A 258 5.66 -1.78 7.60
CA ALA A 258 5.32 -1.62 9.01
C ALA A 258 6.56 -1.65 9.91
N VAL A 259 7.49 -2.58 9.66
CA VAL A 259 8.78 -2.63 10.35
C VAL A 259 9.60 -1.37 10.06
N ALA A 260 9.65 -0.95 8.80
CA ALA A 260 10.37 0.27 8.40
C ALA A 260 9.84 1.52 9.11
N LYS A 261 8.51 1.66 9.25
CA LYS A 261 7.88 2.75 10.02
C LYS A 261 8.30 2.77 11.48
N ILE A 262 8.34 1.61 12.15
CA ILE A 262 8.74 1.51 13.56
C ILE A 262 10.21 1.89 13.73
N LEU A 263 11.08 1.32 12.89
CA LEU A 263 12.51 1.63 12.93
C LEU A 263 12.76 3.09 12.61
N CYS A 264 12.11 3.64 11.59
CA CYS A 264 12.22 5.06 11.24
C CYS A 264 11.70 5.96 12.36
N SER A 265 10.59 5.59 13.03
CA SER A 265 10.06 6.32 14.19
C SER A 265 11.07 6.32 15.33
N GLY A 266 11.63 5.16 15.68
CA GLY A 266 12.61 5.04 16.76
C GLY A 266 13.89 5.84 16.49
N VAL A 267 14.47 5.69 15.29
CA VAL A 267 15.69 6.43 14.92
C VAL A 267 15.41 7.94 14.85
N SER A 268 14.21 8.36 14.42
CA SER A 268 13.86 9.78 14.31
C SER A 268 13.93 10.55 15.63
N LEU A 269 13.67 9.89 16.76
CA LEU A 269 13.75 10.49 18.09
C LEU A 269 15.17 10.94 18.48
N THR A 270 16.19 10.43 17.80
CA THR A 270 17.59 10.82 18.03
C THR A 270 18.05 12.02 17.21
N PHE A 271 17.31 12.36 16.13
CA PHE A 271 17.69 13.42 15.18
C PHE A 271 16.71 14.59 15.15
N PHE A 272 15.44 14.38 15.48
CA PHE A 272 14.40 15.39 15.44
C PHE A 272 13.76 15.54 16.82
N ASP A 273 13.74 16.77 17.32
CA ASP A 273 13.16 17.08 18.63
C ASP A 273 11.66 16.77 18.64
N MET A 274 11.24 15.97 19.62
CA MET A 274 9.85 15.62 19.87
C MET A 274 9.62 15.45 21.36
N THR A 275 8.60 16.11 21.90
CA THR A 275 8.19 15.89 23.29
C THR A 275 7.36 14.63 23.40
N LEU A 276 7.87 13.64 24.14
CA LEU A 276 7.20 12.38 24.38
C LEU A 276 6.47 12.42 25.73
N THR A 277 5.14 12.47 25.70
CA THR A 277 4.32 12.22 26.90
C THR A 277 4.09 10.71 27.05
N GLN A 278 3.89 10.25 28.30
CA GLN A 278 3.62 8.82 28.56
C GLN A 278 2.42 8.31 27.76
N THR A 279 1.33 9.09 27.72
CA THR A 279 0.13 8.76 26.95
C THR A 279 0.42 8.63 25.46
N LEU A 280 1.18 9.58 24.88
CA LEU A 280 1.54 9.53 23.46
C LEU A 280 2.38 8.30 23.12
N VAL A 281 3.37 7.96 23.95
CA VAL A 281 4.22 6.77 23.76
C VAL A 281 3.38 5.49 23.77
N ILE A 282 2.47 5.36 24.73
CA ILE A 282 1.57 4.19 24.83
C ILE A 282 0.67 4.11 23.59
N CYS A 283 0.07 5.22 23.15
CA CYS A 283 -0.78 5.23 21.98
C CYS A 283 -0.02 4.90 20.67
N LEU A 284 1.21 5.41 20.51
CA LEU A 284 2.09 5.06 19.39
C LEU A 284 2.41 3.57 19.38
N ALA A 285 2.78 3.00 20.53
CA ALA A 285 3.06 1.56 20.65
C ALA A 285 1.84 0.71 20.30
N ILE A 286 0.65 1.04 20.83
CA ILE A 286 -0.61 0.36 20.52
C ILE A 286 -0.90 0.44 19.02
N ASN A 287 -0.71 1.61 18.40
CA ASN A 287 -0.96 1.80 16.98
C ASN A 287 -0.07 0.92 16.10
N PHE A 288 1.24 0.91 16.36
CA PHE A 288 2.18 0.10 15.59
C PHE A 288 1.97 -1.40 15.78
N LEU A 289 1.75 -1.85 17.02
CA LEU A 289 1.51 -3.27 17.33
C LEU A 289 0.21 -3.77 16.69
N SER A 290 -0.88 -2.99 16.78
CA SER A 290 -2.16 -3.37 16.19
C SER A 290 -2.11 -3.34 14.65
N SER A 291 -1.37 -2.40 14.05
CA SER A 291 -1.11 -2.38 12.61
C SER A 291 -0.37 -3.63 12.12
N ILE A 292 0.68 -4.07 12.84
CA ILE A 292 1.37 -5.32 12.55
C ILE A 292 0.42 -6.51 12.67
N GLY A 293 -0.36 -6.59 13.76
CA GLY A 293 -1.32 -7.69 13.96
C GLY A 293 -2.34 -7.80 12.82
N TYR A 294 -2.83 -6.67 12.31
CA TYR A 294 -3.69 -6.64 11.12
C TYR A 294 -2.97 -7.14 9.86
N ILE A 295 -1.75 -6.65 9.60
CA ILE A 295 -0.97 -7.02 8.41
C ILE A 295 -0.59 -8.50 8.44
N GLU A 296 -0.15 -9.02 9.58
CA GLU A 296 0.18 -10.42 9.78
C GLU A 296 -1.03 -11.31 9.51
N SER A 297 -2.16 -11.02 10.16
CA SER A 297 -3.37 -11.81 9.99
C SER A 297 -3.95 -11.74 8.58
N SER A 298 -3.93 -10.58 7.94
CA SER A 298 -4.38 -10.42 6.54
C SER A 298 -3.47 -11.16 5.56
N THR A 299 -2.15 -11.11 5.76
CA THR A 299 -1.17 -11.81 4.94
C THR A 299 -1.27 -13.32 5.13
N HIS A 300 -1.36 -13.80 6.37
CA HIS A 300 -1.53 -15.22 6.67
C HIS A 300 -2.77 -15.80 5.98
N ARG A 301 -3.89 -15.06 5.95
CA ARG A 301 -5.08 -15.47 5.18
C ARG A 301 -4.82 -15.54 3.68
N ARG A 302 -4.14 -14.55 3.09
CA ARG A 302 -3.79 -14.59 1.65
C ARG A 302 -2.89 -15.79 1.30
N LEU A 303 -2.07 -16.24 2.25
CA LEU A 303 -1.18 -17.38 2.09
C LEU A 303 -1.86 -18.74 2.26
N GLN A 304 -3.02 -18.79 2.94
CA GLN A 304 -3.83 -20.00 3.05
C GLN A 304 -4.84 -20.03 1.89
N PRO A 305 -4.63 -20.84 0.83
CA PRO A 305 -5.66 -21.04 -0.16
C PRO A 305 -6.91 -21.63 0.52
N ASN A 306 -8.09 -21.16 0.13
CA ASN A 306 -9.40 -21.60 0.62
C ASN A 306 -9.52 -23.14 0.63
N ILE A 307 -9.19 -23.79 1.75
CA ILE A 307 -9.62 -25.17 2.03
C ILE A 307 -11.14 -25.18 2.31
N SER A 308 -11.71 -24.03 2.71
CA SER A 308 -13.05 -23.95 3.29
C SER A 308 -14.23 -24.00 2.31
N TYR A 309 -14.03 -24.04 1.00
CA TYR A 309 -15.12 -24.22 0.02
C TYR A 309 -15.03 -25.53 -0.78
N ALA A 310 -13.84 -26.15 -0.85
CA ALA A 310 -13.68 -27.45 -1.50
C ALA A 310 -14.12 -28.61 -0.60
N SER A 311 -13.91 -28.50 0.73
CA SER A 311 -14.35 -29.55 1.67
C SER A 311 -15.86 -29.57 1.91
N MET A 312 -16.54 -28.42 1.77
CA MET A 312 -17.98 -28.31 2.00
C MET A 312 -18.77 -28.83 0.80
N ASN A 313 -18.29 -28.56 -0.43
CA ASN A 313 -18.87 -29.15 -1.65
C ASN A 313 -18.60 -30.65 -1.77
N ASN A 314 -17.45 -31.16 -1.29
CA ASN A 314 -17.19 -32.60 -1.28
C ASN A 314 -17.98 -33.33 -0.17
N PHE A 315 -18.24 -32.69 0.98
CA PHE A 315 -19.08 -33.29 2.02
C PHE A 315 -20.54 -33.41 1.57
N ASP A 316 -21.09 -32.38 0.91
CA ASP A 316 -22.43 -32.47 0.33
C ASP A 316 -22.47 -33.47 -0.85
N ALA A 317 -21.43 -33.52 -1.69
CA ALA A 317 -21.36 -34.51 -2.78
C ALA A 317 -21.29 -35.97 -2.27
N ASP A 318 -20.55 -36.24 -1.19
CA ASP A 318 -20.45 -37.59 -0.61
C ASP A 318 -21.74 -38.01 0.11
N VAL A 319 -22.45 -37.07 0.76
CA VAL A 319 -23.77 -37.33 1.38
C VAL A 319 -24.84 -37.61 0.30
N TYR A 320 -24.83 -36.88 -0.81
CA TYR A 320 -25.75 -37.13 -1.94
C TYR A 320 -25.37 -38.35 -2.81
N SER A 321 -24.14 -38.85 -2.70
CA SER A 321 -23.68 -40.06 -3.40
C SER A 321 -24.00 -41.34 -2.61
N GLY A 322 -23.97 -41.28 -1.28
CA GLY A 322 -24.37 -42.39 -0.40
C GLY A 322 -25.84 -42.79 -0.56
N ASP A 323 -26.74 -41.81 -0.69
CA ASP A 323 -28.18 -42.06 -0.90
C ASP A 323 -28.50 -42.59 -2.31
N ARG A 324 -27.71 -42.20 -3.32
CA ARG A 324 -27.84 -42.75 -4.68
C ARG A 324 -27.42 -44.22 -4.76
N LEU A 325 -26.34 -44.61 -4.08
CA LEU A 325 -25.89 -46.00 -4.03
C LEU A 325 -26.85 -46.89 -3.23
N LEU A 326 -27.46 -46.39 -2.14
CA LEU A 326 -28.51 -47.10 -1.39
C LEU A 326 -29.83 -47.22 -2.18
N GLY A 327 -30.18 -46.20 -2.98
CA GLY A 327 -31.33 -46.21 -3.87
C GLY A 327 -31.19 -47.20 -5.03
N GLU A 328 -30.03 -47.23 -5.69
CA GLU A 328 -29.74 -48.18 -6.77
C GLU A 328 -29.66 -49.62 -6.27
N SER A 329 -29.09 -49.86 -5.08
CA SER A 329 -29.05 -51.19 -4.45
C SER A 329 -30.45 -51.73 -4.13
N ARG A 330 -31.36 -50.88 -3.64
CA ARG A 330 -32.78 -51.27 -3.41
C ARG A 330 -33.53 -51.52 -4.71
N GLN A 331 -33.29 -50.72 -5.76
CA GLN A 331 -33.93 -50.97 -7.05
C GLN A 331 -33.43 -52.25 -7.72
N TYR A 332 -32.14 -52.58 -7.54
CA TYR A 332 -31.57 -53.83 -8.07
C TYR A 332 -32.16 -55.06 -7.37
N PHE A 333 -32.29 -55.05 -6.04
CA PHE A 333 -32.94 -56.11 -5.28
C PHE A 333 -34.43 -56.27 -5.65
N LYS A 334 -35.16 -55.16 -5.82
CA LYS A 334 -36.58 -55.20 -6.17
C LYS A 334 -36.82 -55.71 -7.61
N ARG A 335 -35.89 -55.48 -8.53
CA ARG A 335 -35.93 -56.07 -9.88
C ARG A 335 -35.65 -57.57 -9.87
N GLN A 336 -34.77 -58.05 -8.99
CA GLN A 336 -34.50 -59.49 -8.85
C GLN A 336 -35.69 -60.25 -8.25
N GLU A 337 -36.39 -59.67 -7.27
CA GLU A 337 -37.63 -60.26 -6.74
C GLU A 337 -38.73 -60.33 -7.81
N LEU A 338 -38.95 -59.24 -8.58
CA LEU A 338 -39.95 -59.22 -9.65
C LEU A 338 -39.61 -60.19 -10.81
N GLN A 339 -38.33 -60.40 -11.13
CA GLN A 339 -37.94 -61.42 -12.11
C GLN A 339 -38.13 -62.84 -11.58
N GLN A 340 -37.89 -63.09 -10.28
CA GLN A 340 -38.15 -64.40 -9.68
C GLN A 340 -39.66 -64.72 -9.61
N ASP A 341 -40.50 -63.73 -9.34
CA ASP A 341 -41.96 -63.91 -9.34
C ASP A 341 -42.55 -64.09 -10.74
N MET A 342 -42.02 -63.40 -11.77
CA MET A 342 -42.39 -63.67 -13.17
C MET A 342 -42.01 -65.09 -13.62
N ILE A 343 -40.82 -65.58 -13.25
CA ILE A 343 -40.39 -66.95 -13.57
C ILE A 343 -41.27 -67.99 -12.87
N ARG A 344 -41.76 -67.70 -11.65
CA ARG A 344 -42.70 -68.58 -10.93
C ARG A 344 -44.10 -68.60 -11.54
N LEU A 345 -44.53 -67.51 -12.17
CA LEU A 345 -45.84 -67.43 -12.85
C LEU A 345 -45.84 -68.15 -14.20
N ASP A 346 -44.73 -68.14 -14.96
CA ASP A 346 -44.60 -68.87 -16.24
C ASP A 346 -44.44 -70.39 -16.07
N LEU A 347 -44.08 -70.87 -14.88
CA LEU A 347 -43.96 -72.31 -14.56
C LEU A 347 -45.23 -72.88 -13.90
N GLY A 348 -46.29 -72.08 -13.78
CA GLY A 348 -47.53 -72.40 -13.07
C GLY A 348 -48.80 -72.44 -13.93
N SER A 349 -48.69 -72.57 -15.26
CA SER A 349 -49.82 -72.80 -16.17
C SER A 349 -49.58 -73.94 -17.14
#